data_AF-A0A3G6PET5-F1
#
_entry.id   AF-A0A3G6PET5-F1
#
_cell.length_a   1.000
_cell.length_b   1.000
_cell.length_c   1.000
_cell.angle_alpha   90.00
_cell.angle_beta   90.00
_cell.angle_gamma   90.00
#
_symmetry.space_group_name_H-M   'P 1'
#
loop_
_entity.id
_entity.type
_entity.pdbx_description
1 polymer ?
#
loop_
_entity_poly.entity_id
_entity_poly.type
_entity_poly.pdbx_seq_one_letter_code
_entity_poly.pdbx_strand_id
1 'polypeptide(L)'
;MHGPAATSLTYYGISPESGSFEGTLITYPNYTNDIGTFNTNTSIYADGNIISVGKLSVAQTSLFSDERIKNIIGKSDSGKDLSILKKLSITNYRMKDEGLYGKQEFKKIIAQEVESVYPQAVSKSGVKNFIPNIYQLAKQNGSVFTFEKPVAIAKEDKFLKIYDETGEIILEIQNITPNSITVNLDGKRLKGQLFVYGTEVSDLRTVDYDALSMLNISATQELAKKIEALESENKVLKKSNVEMQHTQTIFEERLKRLESYSASFQK
;
A
#
# COMPACT_ATOMS: atom_id res chain seq x y z
N MET A 1 -27.82 -39.39 11.34
CA MET A 1 -28.71 -38.22 11.27
C MET A 1 -27.84 -36.99 11.40
N HIS A 2 -27.50 -36.35 10.27
CA HIS A 2 -26.81 -35.05 10.26
C HIS A 2 -27.89 -33.98 10.39
N GLY A 3 -27.87 -33.23 11.50
CA GLY A 3 -28.78 -32.10 11.71
C GLY A 3 -28.48 -30.98 10.70
N PRO A 4 -29.48 -30.15 10.35
CA PRO A 4 -29.30 -29.08 9.38
C PRO A 4 -28.26 -28.07 9.90
N ALA A 5 -27.27 -27.77 9.06
CA ALA A 5 -26.35 -26.66 9.29
C ALA A 5 -27.17 -25.37 9.32
N ALA A 6 -27.16 -24.69 10.47
CA ALA A 6 -27.75 -23.37 10.59
C ALA A 6 -26.95 -22.38 9.73
N THR A 7 -27.42 -22.05 8.54
CA THR A 7 -26.97 -20.86 7.81
C THR A 7 -27.78 -19.67 8.33
N SER A 8 -27.45 -19.18 9.53
CA SER A 8 -27.99 -17.90 9.99
C SER A 8 -27.23 -16.77 9.29
N LEU A 9 -27.88 -16.13 8.31
CA LEU A 9 -27.45 -14.83 7.81
C LEU A 9 -27.83 -13.78 8.85
N THR A 10 -26.87 -13.35 9.68
CA THR A 10 -27.09 -12.25 10.62
C THR A 10 -26.78 -10.93 9.91
N TYR A 11 -27.81 -10.22 9.46
CA TYR A 11 -27.70 -8.86 8.94
C TYR A 11 -27.68 -7.87 10.11
N TYR A 12 -26.52 -7.24 10.37
CA TYR A 12 -26.44 -6.03 11.20
C TYR A 12 -26.12 -4.84 10.29
N GLY A 13 -27.16 -4.25 9.70
CA GLY A 13 -27.06 -3.01 8.96
C GLY A 13 -28.17 -2.06 9.38
N ILE A 14 -27.96 -1.31 10.46
CA ILE A 14 -28.76 -0.14 10.79
C ILE A 14 -27.79 1.01 11.10
N SER A 15 -27.82 2.06 10.31
CA SER A 15 -27.21 3.35 10.67
C SER A 15 -27.99 3.93 11.86
N PRO A 16 -27.35 4.40 12.96
CA PRO A 16 -28.08 4.87 14.14
C PRO A 16 -28.92 6.15 13.91
N GLU A 17 -28.70 6.90 12.83
CA GLU A 17 -29.26 8.27 12.73
C GLU A 17 -30.02 8.61 11.43
N SER A 18 -30.11 7.72 10.44
CA SER A 18 -30.88 8.05 9.21
C SER A 18 -31.34 6.87 8.34
N GLY A 19 -31.18 5.62 8.77
CA GLY A 19 -31.68 4.48 8.01
C GLY A 19 -33.19 4.32 8.19
N SER A 20 -34.00 4.82 7.26
CA SER A 20 -35.38 4.35 7.13
C SER A 20 -35.37 2.82 6.97
N PHE A 21 -36.34 2.13 7.60
CA PHE A 21 -36.49 0.67 7.59
C PHE A 21 -36.49 0.07 6.17
N GLU A 22 -36.78 0.87 5.15
CA GLU A 22 -36.87 0.41 3.77
C GLU A 22 -35.63 0.66 2.92
N GLY A 23 -34.63 1.43 3.37
CA GLY A 23 -33.44 1.76 2.57
C GLY A 23 -33.80 2.36 1.21
N THR A 24 -33.74 3.67 1.05
CA THR A 24 -34.06 4.29 -0.24
C THR A 24 -33.11 3.77 -1.33
N LEU A 25 -33.62 2.92 -2.22
CA LEU A 25 -32.96 2.51 -3.46
C LEU A 25 -32.73 3.76 -4.30
N ILE A 26 -31.52 4.30 -4.27
CA ILE A 26 -31.07 5.28 -5.26
C ILE A 26 -30.51 4.46 -6.42
N THR A 27 -31.36 4.16 -7.41
CA THR A 27 -30.92 3.59 -8.68
C THR A 27 -30.32 4.71 -9.52
N TYR A 28 -29.03 4.64 -9.83
CA TYR A 28 -28.44 5.53 -10.83
C TYR A 28 -28.92 5.07 -12.22
N PRO A 29 -29.63 5.89 -13.00
CA PRO A 29 -30.35 5.44 -14.20
C PRO A 29 -29.46 5.07 -15.40
N ASN A 30 -28.13 4.97 -15.25
CA ASN A 30 -27.20 4.87 -16.39
C ASN A 30 -26.18 3.71 -16.31
N TYR A 31 -26.31 2.75 -15.39
CA TYR A 31 -25.46 1.55 -15.39
C TYR A 31 -26.27 0.32 -15.77
N THR A 32 -26.27 -0.03 -17.06
CA THR A 32 -26.69 -1.36 -17.50
C THR A 32 -25.58 -2.34 -17.15
N ASN A 33 -25.61 -2.89 -15.94
CA ASN A 33 -24.71 -3.97 -15.55
C ASN A 33 -25.19 -5.26 -16.19
N ASP A 34 -24.82 -5.46 -17.46
CA ASP A 34 -24.99 -6.74 -18.15
C ASP A 34 -23.87 -7.71 -17.70
N ILE A 35 -23.78 -7.92 -16.39
CA ILE A 35 -23.00 -9.02 -15.84
C ILE A 35 -23.98 -10.18 -15.73
N GLY A 36 -23.98 -11.03 -16.76
CA GLY A 36 -24.86 -12.19 -16.85
C GLY A 36 -24.85 -13.03 -15.55
N THR A 37 -25.93 -13.80 -15.36
CA THR A 37 -26.25 -14.60 -14.17
C THR A 37 -25.00 -15.22 -13.50
N PHE A 38 -24.49 -14.59 -12.43
CA PHE A 38 -23.55 -15.25 -11.53
C PHE A 38 -24.29 -16.42 -10.89
N ASN A 39 -23.99 -17.66 -11.30
CA ASN A 39 -24.75 -18.84 -10.88
C ASN A 39 -24.38 -19.37 -9.49
N THR A 40 -23.62 -18.62 -8.69
CA THR A 40 -23.16 -19.05 -7.38
C THR A 40 -23.88 -18.27 -6.28
N ASN A 41 -23.99 -18.88 -5.09
CA ASN A 41 -24.63 -18.34 -3.89
C ASN A 41 -24.13 -16.92 -3.55
N THR A 42 -24.70 -15.90 -4.18
CA THR A 42 -24.28 -14.50 -4.04
C THR A 42 -25.04 -13.89 -2.88
N SER A 43 -24.33 -13.55 -1.80
CA SER A 43 -24.95 -12.93 -0.63
C SER A 43 -25.03 -11.40 -0.73
N ILE A 44 -24.15 -10.76 -1.50
CA ILE A 44 -24.10 -9.31 -1.68
C ILE A 44 -23.81 -9.02 -3.16
N TYR A 45 -24.70 -8.28 -3.82
CA TYR A 45 -24.49 -7.69 -5.14
C TYR A 45 -24.62 -6.17 -5.00
N ALA A 46 -23.56 -5.44 -5.34
CA ALA A 46 -23.50 -3.99 -5.22
C ALA A 46 -22.89 -3.39 -6.48
N ASP A 47 -23.51 -2.33 -6.98
CA ASP A 47 -23.03 -1.53 -8.12
C ASP A 47 -21.90 -0.55 -7.70
N GLY A 48 -21.79 -0.27 -6.41
CA GLY A 48 -20.84 0.69 -5.84
C GLY A 48 -19.67 0.07 -5.08
N ASN A 49 -18.81 0.95 -4.56
CA ASN A 49 -17.70 0.57 -3.69
C ASN A 49 -18.19 -0.01 -2.36
N ILE A 50 -17.54 -1.06 -1.89
CA ILE A 50 -17.74 -1.60 -0.54
C ILE A 50 -16.63 -1.06 0.37
N ILE A 51 -17.02 -0.30 1.40
CA ILE A 51 -16.10 0.22 2.42
C ILE A 51 -16.29 -0.61 3.71
N SER A 52 -15.20 -1.15 4.23
CA SER A 52 -15.17 -1.82 5.53
C SER A 52 -14.20 -1.13 6.47
N VAL A 53 -14.65 -0.82 7.68
CA VAL A 53 -13.78 -0.32 8.76
C VAL A 53 -12.88 -1.42 9.34
N GLY A 54 -13.26 -2.69 9.13
CA GLY A 54 -12.55 -3.86 9.61
C GLY A 54 -11.77 -4.56 8.49
N LYS A 55 -11.72 -5.89 8.56
CA LYS A 55 -11.11 -6.72 7.52
C LYS A 55 -12.17 -7.17 6.52
N LEU A 56 -11.83 -7.16 5.24
CA LEU A 56 -12.56 -7.90 4.22
C LEU A 56 -11.86 -9.25 4.02
N SER A 57 -12.38 -10.30 4.65
CA SER A 57 -11.84 -11.66 4.54
C SER A 57 -12.45 -12.34 3.31
N VAL A 58 -11.62 -12.61 2.29
CA VAL A 58 -12.05 -13.17 1.01
C VAL A 58 -11.32 -14.49 0.77
N ALA A 59 -12.06 -15.56 0.48
CA ALA A 59 -11.48 -16.86 0.16
C ALA A 59 -10.87 -16.87 -1.26
N GLN A 60 -11.52 -16.18 -2.21
CA GLN A 60 -11.06 -16.05 -3.59
C GLN A 60 -11.57 -14.73 -4.19
N THR A 61 -10.68 -14.02 -4.88
CA THR A 61 -11.03 -12.86 -5.71
C THR A 61 -10.89 -13.26 -7.17
N SER A 62 -11.93 -13.02 -7.97
CA SER A 62 -11.93 -13.25 -9.42
C SER A 62 -12.29 -11.95 -10.13
N LEU A 63 -11.43 -11.51 -11.05
CA LEU A 63 -11.59 -10.27 -11.81
C LEU A 63 -11.75 -10.60 -13.30
N PHE A 64 -12.66 -9.92 -13.99
CA PHE A 64 -12.78 -10.05 -15.45
C PHE A 64 -11.50 -9.53 -16.13
N SER A 65 -10.90 -10.35 -16.98
CA SER A 65 -9.63 -10.03 -17.63
C SER A 65 -9.56 -10.55 -19.08
N ASP A 66 -10.69 -10.55 -19.77
CA ASP A 66 -10.77 -10.89 -21.20
C ASP A 66 -10.11 -9.80 -22.07
N GLU A 67 -9.56 -10.17 -23.23
CA GLU A 67 -8.95 -9.19 -24.15
C GLU A 67 -9.99 -8.30 -24.84
N ARG A 68 -11.21 -8.81 -25.06
CA ARG A 68 -12.29 -8.12 -25.78
C ARG A 68 -12.86 -6.93 -25.02
N ILE A 69 -12.63 -6.90 -23.70
CA ILE A 69 -13.04 -5.79 -22.82
C ILE A 69 -11.91 -4.79 -22.58
N LYS A 70 -10.78 -4.89 -23.32
CA LYS A 70 -9.59 -4.07 -23.13
C LYS A 70 -9.13 -3.42 -24.44
N ASN A 71 -8.88 -2.12 -24.40
CA ASN A 71 -8.15 -1.42 -25.46
C ASN A 71 -6.64 -1.60 -25.21
N ILE A 72 -6.02 -2.58 -25.88
CA ILE A 72 -4.62 -2.94 -25.67
C ILE A 72 -3.70 -1.85 -26.27
N ILE A 73 -2.93 -1.18 -25.42
CA ILE A 73 -1.97 -0.14 -25.84
C ILE A 73 -0.61 -0.76 -26.24
N GLY A 74 -0.18 -1.83 -25.58
CA GLY A 74 1.10 -2.46 -25.83
C GLY A 74 1.53 -3.39 -24.69
N LYS A 75 2.72 -4.00 -24.82
CA LYS A 75 3.35 -4.77 -23.74
C LYS A 75 4.19 -3.85 -22.87
N SER A 76 4.37 -4.23 -21.60
CA SER A 76 5.20 -3.47 -20.67
C SER A 76 6.68 -3.55 -21.03
N ASP A 77 7.42 -2.51 -20.67
CA ASP A 77 8.88 -2.44 -20.79
C ASP A 77 9.51 -2.98 -19.50
N SER A 78 9.86 -4.26 -19.51
CA SER A 78 10.35 -4.97 -18.32
C SER A 78 11.64 -4.37 -17.74
N GLY A 79 12.46 -3.71 -18.58
CA GLY A 79 13.65 -2.98 -18.17
C GLY A 79 13.34 -1.72 -17.36
N LYS A 80 12.35 -0.94 -17.82
CA LYS A 80 11.83 0.22 -17.06
C LYS A 80 11.13 -0.22 -15.79
N ASP A 81 10.32 -1.27 -15.85
CA ASP A 81 9.61 -1.80 -14.69
C ASP A 81 10.56 -2.21 -13.58
N LEU A 82 11.64 -2.92 -13.91
CA LEU A 82 12.69 -3.25 -12.94
C LEU A 82 13.36 -1.99 -12.36
N SER A 83 13.54 -0.95 -13.17
CA SER A 83 14.12 0.32 -12.71
C SER A 83 13.19 1.08 -11.77
N ILE A 84 11.86 0.98 -11.95
CA ILE A 84 10.85 1.53 -11.05
C ILE A 84 10.80 0.71 -9.76
N LEU A 85 10.73 -0.63 -9.86
CA LEU A 85 10.68 -1.54 -8.72
C LEU A 85 11.84 -1.28 -7.75
N LYS A 86 13.06 -1.08 -8.27
CA LYS A 86 14.26 -0.78 -7.47
C LYS A 86 14.18 0.53 -6.67
N LYS A 87 13.31 1.46 -7.05
CA LYS A 87 13.11 2.74 -6.34
C LYS A 87 12.02 2.66 -5.27
N LEU A 88 11.24 1.57 -5.23
CA LEU A 88 10.22 1.39 -4.21
C LEU A 88 10.85 0.97 -2.87
N SER A 89 10.37 1.58 -1.79
CA SER A 89 10.82 1.31 -0.43
C SER A 89 9.81 0.45 0.31
N ILE A 90 10.27 -0.65 0.91
CA ILE A 90 9.46 -1.44 1.85
C ILE A 90 9.71 -0.93 3.26
N THR A 91 8.66 -0.45 3.90
CA THR A 91 8.72 0.26 5.18
C THR A 91 8.00 -0.55 6.26
N ASN A 92 8.69 -0.76 7.39
CA ASN A 92 8.07 -1.28 8.60
C ASN A 92 7.49 -0.10 9.39
N TYR A 93 6.22 -0.16 9.78
CA TYR A 93 5.58 0.87 10.57
C TYR A 93 4.53 0.29 11.52
N ARG A 94 4.10 1.11 12.48
CA ARG A 94 2.90 0.89 13.30
C ARG A 94 1.88 1.97 12.97
N MET A 95 0.60 1.65 13.09
CA MET A 95 -0.45 2.65 12.91
C MET A 95 -0.43 3.61 14.11
N LYS A 96 -0.67 4.90 13.86
CA LYS A 96 -0.77 5.90 14.93
C LYS A 96 -1.99 5.67 15.82
N ASP A 97 -3.08 5.14 15.25
CA ASP A 97 -4.29 4.77 15.98
C ASP A 97 -4.09 3.45 16.74
N GLU A 98 -3.39 3.53 17.87
CA GLU A 98 -3.15 2.37 18.75
C GLU A 98 -4.44 1.83 19.39
N GLY A 99 -5.51 2.62 19.47
CA GLY A 99 -6.81 2.15 19.99
C GLY A 99 -7.41 1.08 19.09
N LEU A 100 -7.32 1.27 17.77
CA LEU A 100 -7.83 0.31 16.79
C LEU A 100 -6.81 -0.79 16.44
N TYR A 101 -5.53 -0.44 16.28
CA TYR A 101 -4.52 -1.36 15.74
C TYR A 101 -3.57 -1.94 16.80
N GLY A 102 -3.63 -1.45 18.05
CA GLY A 102 -2.67 -1.82 19.08
C GLY A 102 -1.22 -1.53 18.67
N LYS A 103 -0.29 -2.35 19.16
CA LYS A 103 1.15 -2.26 18.85
C LYS A 103 1.56 -3.14 17.66
N GLN A 104 0.61 -3.49 16.79
CA GLN A 104 0.87 -4.35 15.64
C GLN A 104 1.87 -3.68 14.68
N GLU A 105 2.88 -4.45 14.27
CA GLU A 105 3.82 -4.05 13.23
C GLU A 105 3.33 -4.48 11.84
N PHE A 106 3.47 -3.56 10.89
CA PHE A 106 3.13 -3.75 9.49
C PHE A 106 4.38 -3.58 8.64
N LYS A 107 4.55 -4.42 7.62
CA LYS A 107 5.58 -4.28 6.59
C LYS A 107 4.89 -4.05 5.26
N LYS A 108 4.87 -2.81 4.79
CA LYS A 108 4.17 -2.38 3.57
C LYS A 108 4.93 -1.23 2.89
N ILE A 109 4.26 -0.42 2.08
CA ILE A 109 4.83 0.71 1.35
C ILE A 109 4.06 1.98 1.76
N ILE A 110 4.70 3.14 1.69
CA ILE A 110 4.06 4.44 1.90
C ILE A 110 3.56 5.00 0.56
N ALA A 111 2.28 5.36 0.49
CA ALA A 111 1.64 5.76 -0.76
C ALA A 111 2.31 6.98 -1.42
N GLN A 112 2.76 7.96 -0.64
CA GLN A 112 3.47 9.14 -1.13
C GLN A 112 4.80 8.78 -1.81
N GLU A 113 5.52 7.78 -1.29
CA GLU A 113 6.77 7.28 -1.89
C GLU A 113 6.47 6.59 -3.22
N VAL A 114 5.43 5.75 -3.28
CA VAL A 114 4.97 5.14 -4.55
C VAL A 114 4.58 6.20 -5.55
N GLU A 115 3.82 7.22 -5.14
CA GLU A 115 3.33 8.28 -6.04
C GLU A 115 4.49 8.98 -6.76
N SER A 116 5.62 9.18 -6.08
CA SER A 116 6.80 9.84 -6.64
C SER A 116 7.49 9.06 -7.76
N VAL A 117 7.31 7.73 -7.82
CA VAL A 117 8.02 6.84 -8.77
C VAL A 117 7.09 6.06 -9.70
N TYR A 118 5.86 5.79 -9.26
CA TYR A 118 4.85 4.98 -9.95
C TYR A 118 3.43 5.50 -9.63
N PRO A 119 3.11 6.75 -10.07
CA PRO A 119 1.89 7.45 -9.68
C PRO A 119 0.60 6.73 -10.07
N GLN A 120 0.62 5.92 -11.14
CA GLN A 120 -0.56 5.17 -11.60
C GLN A 120 -1.05 4.10 -10.61
N ALA A 121 -0.23 3.69 -9.63
CA ALA A 121 -0.65 2.78 -8.56
C ALA A 121 -1.16 3.51 -7.31
N VAL A 122 -1.32 4.83 -7.36
CA VAL A 122 -1.78 5.64 -6.22
C VAL A 122 -2.99 6.45 -6.61
N SER A 123 -4.03 6.35 -5.79
CA SER A 123 -5.23 7.16 -5.92
C SER A 123 -5.34 8.12 -4.75
N LYS A 124 -5.68 9.38 -5.03
CA LYS A 124 -6.06 10.35 -4.00
C LYS A 124 -7.55 10.20 -3.73
N SER A 125 -7.89 9.77 -2.53
CA SER A 125 -9.26 9.78 -2.05
C SER A 125 -9.67 11.24 -1.89
N GLY A 126 -10.56 11.74 -2.76
CA GLY A 126 -11.22 13.05 -2.56
C GLY A 126 -12.20 13.06 -1.39
N VAL A 127 -12.34 11.93 -0.68
CA VAL A 127 -13.16 11.80 0.52
C VAL A 127 -12.42 12.42 1.69
N LYS A 128 -13.07 13.38 2.34
CA LYS A 128 -12.61 13.99 3.57
C LYS A 128 -12.62 12.99 4.71
N ASN A 129 -11.52 12.89 5.44
CA ASN A 129 -11.42 12.02 6.62
C ASN A 129 -10.44 12.60 7.63
N PHE A 130 -10.52 12.14 8.87
CA PHE A 130 -9.65 12.59 9.95
C PHE A 130 -8.43 11.70 10.09
N ILE A 131 -7.27 12.32 10.31
CA ILE A 131 -6.02 11.60 10.59
C ILE A 131 -5.59 11.77 12.04
N PRO A 132 -4.94 10.76 12.64
CA PRO A 132 -4.39 10.83 13.99
C PRO A 132 -3.06 11.61 14.03
N ASN A 133 -3.03 12.86 13.53
CA ASN A 133 -1.80 13.67 13.49
C ASN A 133 -1.48 14.39 14.82
N ILE A 134 -2.45 14.49 15.73
CA ILE A 134 -2.26 15.04 17.08
C ILE A 134 -2.20 13.90 18.12
N TYR A 135 -3.21 13.04 18.13
CA TYR A 135 -3.31 11.78 18.89
C TYR A 135 -2.77 11.86 20.33
N GLN A 136 -3.30 12.79 21.13
CA GLN A 136 -2.89 12.98 22.53
C GLN A 136 -3.99 13.64 23.36
N LEU A 137 -3.82 13.60 24.69
CA LEU A 137 -4.69 14.31 25.63
C LEU A 137 -4.49 15.83 25.54
N ALA A 138 -5.57 16.57 25.77
CA ALA A 138 -5.55 18.03 25.83
C ALA A 138 -6.13 18.53 27.16
N LYS A 139 -5.54 19.61 27.69
CA LYS A 139 -6.13 20.38 28.79
C LYS A 139 -7.00 21.49 28.21
N GLN A 140 -8.28 21.49 28.59
CA GLN A 140 -9.23 22.50 28.16
C GLN A 140 -9.21 23.71 29.10
N ASN A 141 -9.15 24.92 28.53
CA ASN A 141 -9.48 26.17 29.20
C ASN A 141 -10.42 26.98 28.30
N GLY A 142 -11.73 26.88 28.54
CA GLY A 142 -12.74 27.44 27.63
C GLY A 142 -12.64 26.82 26.23
N SER A 143 -12.46 27.66 25.21
CA SER A 143 -12.25 27.27 23.80
C SER A 143 -10.80 26.94 23.43
N VAL A 144 -9.87 27.05 24.38
CA VAL A 144 -8.45 26.81 24.14
C VAL A 144 -8.05 25.44 24.65
N PHE A 145 -7.55 24.60 23.75
CA PHE A 145 -6.98 23.29 24.05
C PHE A 145 -5.47 23.40 24.08
N THR A 146 -4.85 22.94 25.15
CA THR A 146 -3.40 22.98 25.34
C THR A 146 -2.83 21.57 25.40
N PHE A 147 -1.66 21.39 24.77
CA PHE A 147 -1.03 20.09 24.56
C PHE A 147 0.31 20.01 25.28
N GLU A 148 0.62 18.81 25.80
CA GLU A 148 1.92 18.54 26.42
C GLU A 148 3.02 18.50 25.36
N LYS A 149 2.78 17.80 24.26
CA LYS A 149 3.69 17.76 23.12
C LYS A 149 3.26 18.76 22.06
N PRO A 150 4.19 19.49 21.44
CA PRO A 150 3.85 20.40 20.36
C PRO A 150 3.11 19.69 19.23
N VAL A 151 2.12 20.37 18.66
CA VAL A 151 1.34 19.92 17.51
C VAL A 151 1.87 20.60 16.25
N ALA A 152 2.04 19.80 15.19
CA ALA A 152 2.41 20.28 13.86
C ALA A 152 1.23 20.01 12.93
N ILE A 153 0.37 21.02 12.78
CA ILE A 153 -0.80 20.99 11.90
C ILE A 153 -0.77 22.17 10.94
N ALA A 154 -1.44 22.03 9.80
CA ALA A 154 -1.41 23.03 8.75
C ALA A 154 -2.35 24.19 9.08
N LYS A 155 -2.04 25.41 8.63
CA LYS A 155 -2.89 26.58 8.93
C LYS A 155 -4.24 26.51 8.21
N GLU A 156 -4.29 25.73 7.14
CA GLU A 156 -5.44 25.43 6.31
C GLU A 156 -6.36 24.35 6.92
N ASP A 157 -5.94 23.67 7.99
CA ASP A 157 -6.76 22.66 8.67
C ASP A 157 -7.97 23.32 9.33
N LYS A 158 -9.18 22.91 8.93
CA LYS A 158 -10.43 23.57 9.34
C LYS A 158 -11.13 22.89 10.50
N PHE A 159 -11.02 21.57 10.61
CA PHE A 159 -11.78 20.78 11.55
C PHE A 159 -10.88 19.89 12.41
N LEU A 160 -11.25 19.80 13.68
CA LEU A 160 -10.59 19.00 14.70
C LEU A 160 -11.55 17.91 15.18
N LYS A 161 -11.14 16.64 15.09
CA LYS A 161 -11.83 15.51 15.71
C LYS A 161 -11.29 15.29 17.12
N ILE A 162 -12.19 15.29 18.09
CA ILE A 162 -11.90 15.02 19.50
C ILE A 162 -12.83 13.96 20.05
N TYR A 163 -12.43 13.39 21.18
CA TYR A 163 -13.23 12.50 22.00
C TYR A 163 -13.27 13.03 23.43
N ASP A 164 -14.48 13.09 23.99
CA ASP A 164 -14.71 13.37 25.41
C ASP A 164 -15.45 12.17 26.04
N GLU A 165 -15.95 12.31 27.27
CA GLU A 165 -16.70 11.22 27.94
C GLU A 165 -18.03 10.87 27.25
N THR A 166 -18.56 11.76 26.41
CA THR A 166 -19.83 11.55 25.68
C THR A 166 -19.62 10.93 24.30
N GLY A 167 -18.41 11.00 23.75
CA GLY A 167 -18.03 10.36 22.51
C GLY A 167 -17.32 11.30 21.53
N GLU A 168 -17.53 11.06 20.24
CA GLU A 168 -16.88 11.79 19.15
C GLU A 168 -17.49 13.18 18.95
N ILE A 169 -16.64 14.21 18.85
CA ILE A 169 -17.06 15.58 18.57
C ILE A 169 -16.13 16.18 17.51
N ILE A 170 -16.73 16.84 16.52
CA ILE A 170 -16.02 17.63 15.51
C ILE A 170 -16.20 19.11 15.83
N LEU A 171 -15.09 19.85 15.85
CA LEU A 171 -15.03 21.28 16.14
C LEU A 171 -14.29 22.02 15.03
N GLU A 172 -14.69 23.26 14.77
CA GLU A 172 -14.00 24.14 13.83
C GLU A 172 -12.78 24.80 14.50
N ILE A 173 -11.66 24.84 13.80
CA ILE A 173 -10.43 25.47 14.27
C ILE A 173 -10.46 26.96 13.96
N GLN A 174 -10.19 27.78 14.98
CA GLN A 174 -10.10 29.24 14.83
C GLN A 174 -8.66 29.75 14.85
N ASN A 175 -7.80 29.13 15.66
CA ASN A 175 -6.40 29.53 15.76
C ASN A 175 -5.51 28.35 16.17
N ILE A 176 -4.27 28.36 15.68
CA ILE A 176 -3.29 27.29 15.86
C ILE A 176 -1.99 27.90 16.36
N THR A 177 -1.46 27.35 17.45
CA THR A 177 -0.10 27.58 17.92
C THR A 177 0.60 26.23 18.14
N PRO A 178 1.94 26.20 18.31
CA PRO A 178 2.64 24.94 18.55
C PRO A 178 2.13 24.15 19.75
N ASN A 179 1.59 24.81 20.78
CA ASN A 179 1.18 24.14 22.02
C ASN A 179 -0.32 24.30 22.33
N SER A 180 -1.07 24.98 21.47
CA SER A 180 -2.50 25.17 21.67
C SER A 180 -3.28 25.30 20.38
N ILE A 181 -4.54 24.87 20.42
CA ILE A 181 -5.52 25.07 19.36
C ILE A 181 -6.73 25.76 20.00
N THR A 182 -7.19 26.84 19.38
CA THR A 182 -8.46 27.50 19.74
C THR A 182 -9.53 27.02 18.79
N VAL A 183 -10.65 26.56 19.34
CA VAL A 183 -11.76 25.99 18.57
C VAL A 183 -13.06 26.75 18.80
N ASN A 184 -13.96 26.67 17.83
CA ASN A 184 -15.34 27.09 18.01
C ASN A 184 -16.12 25.99 18.73
N LEU A 185 -16.58 26.27 19.96
CA LEU A 185 -17.39 25.32 20.72
C LEU A 185 -18.86 25.31 20.29
N ASP A 186 -19.36 26.37 19.66
CA ASP A 186 -20.77 26.48 19.21
C ASP A 186 -21.79 26.03 20.27
N GLY A 187 -21.61 26.47 21.52
CA GLY A 187 -22.46 26.10 22.65
C GLY A 187 -22.28 24.67 23.19
N LYS A 188 -21.44 23.83 22.58
CA LYS A 188 -21.13 22.48 23.05
C LYS A 188 -20.41 22.53 24.39
N ARG A 189 -20.88 21.73 25.35
CA ARG A 189 -20.26 21.58 26.67
C ARG A 189 -19.53 20.25 26.73
N LEU A 190 -18.21 20.31 26.65
CA LEU A 190 -17.35 19.14 26.72
C LEU A 190 -17.29 18.61 28.16
N LYS A 191 -17.16 17.29 28.32
CA LYS A 191 -17.14 16.62 29.62
C LYS A 191 -15.91 15.76 29.81
N GLY A 192 -15.33 15.86 31.00
CA GLY A 192 -14.25 15.01 31.44
C GLY A 192 -12.94 15.25 30.70
N GLN A 193 -12.20 14.16 30.49
CA GLN A 193 -10.90 14.19 29.84
C GLN A 193 -11.04 14.25 28.32
N LEU A 194 -10.33 15.20 27.69
CA LEU A 194 -10.33 15.36 26.24
C LEU A 194 -9.15 14.63 25.60
N PHE A 195 -9.46 13.78 24.63
CA PHE A 195 -8.50 13.19 23.72
C PHE A 195 -8.67 13.79 22.33
N VAL A 196 -7.61 14.35 21.78
CA VAL A 196 -7.63 14.97 20.44
C VAL A 196 -7.04 13.99 19.45
N TYR A 197 -7.86 13.55 18.50
CA TYR A 197 -7.45 12.62 17.44
C TYR A 197 -6.57 13.34 16.43
N GLY A 198 -7.09 14.41 15.83
CA GLY A 198 -6.38 15.19 14.82
C GLY A 198 -7.32 15.93 13.88
N THR A 199 -6.86 16.14 12.66
CA THR A 199 -7.45 17.10 11.70
C THR A 199 -8.07 16.40 10.49
N GLU A 200 -9.05 17.07 9.85
CA GLU A 200 -9.64 16.63 8.59
C GLU A 200 -8.68 16.91 7.43
N VAL A 201 -8.45 15.90 6.59
CA VAL A 201 -7.69 16.00 5.34
C VAL A 201 -8.51 15.46 4.18
N SER A 202 -8.24 15.92 2.97
CA SER A 202 -8.94 15.51 1.73
C SER A 202 -8.01 14.87 0.69
N ASP A 203 -6.77 14.55 1.07
CA ASP A 203 -5.74 14.03 0.17
C ASP A 203 -5.16 12.68 0.65
N LEU A 204 -5.94 11.92 1.44
CA LEU A 204 -5.56 10.57 1.81
C LEU A 204 -5.36 9.72 0.56
N ARG A 205 -4.27 8.94 0.55
CA ARG A 205 -3.87 8.14 -0.59
C ARG A 205 -4.14 6.67 -0.33
N THR A 206 -4.60 5.98 -1.37
CA THR A 206 -4.68 4.51 -1.41
C THR A 206 -3.67 3.99 -2.43
N VAL A 207 -3.22 2.75 -2.22
CA VAL A 207 -2.27 2.07 -3.11
C VAL A 207 -2.98 0.89 -3.76
N ASP A 208 -2.90 0.82 -5.09
CA ASP A 208 -3.29 -0.35 -5.87
C ASP A 208 -2.16 -1.39 -5.81
N TYR A 209 -2.34 -2.39 -4.95
CA TYR A 209 -1.37 -3.48 -4.80
C TYR A 209 -1.38 -4.46 -5.99
N ASP A 210 -2.45 -4.52 -6.80
CA ASP A 210 -2.48 -5.34 -8.01
C ASP A 210 -1.59 -4.71 -9.09
N ALA A 211 -1.64 -3.38 -9.25
CA ALA A 211 -0.73 -2.65 -10.14
C ALA A 211 0.74 -2.84 -9.74
N LEU A 212 1.05 -2.81 -8.43
CA LEU A 212 2.40 -3.10 -7.92
C LEU A 212 2.81 -4.57 -8.12
N SER A 213 1.87 -5.50 -7.97
CA SER A 213 2.10 -6.92 -8.23
C SER A 213 2.46 -7.16 -9.70
N MET A 214 1.72 -6.54 -10.64
CA MET A 214 2.02 -6.66 -12.08
C MET A 214 3.35 -6.01 -12.46
N LEU A 215 3.69 -4.86 -11.86
CA LEU A 215 5.03 -4.25 -11.98
C LEU A 215 6.11 -5.24 -11.53
N ASN A 216 5.92 -5.90 -10.39
CA ASN A 216 6.86 -6.87 -9.85
C ASN A 216 7.01 -8.11 -10.76
N ILE A 217 5.91 -8.63 -11.33
CA ILE A 217 5.97 -9.76 -12.27
C ILE A 217 6.82 -9.38 -13.49
N SER A 218 6.56 -8.23 -14.11
CA SER A 218 7.32 -7.75 -15.26
C SER A 218 8.81 -7.55 -14.94
N ALA A 219 9.10 -6.90 -13.80
CA ALA A 219 10.46 -6.73 -13.32
C ALA A 219 11.18 -8.06 -13.02
N THR A 220 10.46 -9.06 -12.50
CA THR A 220 11.00 -10.40 -12.24
C THR A 220 11.35 -11.12 -13.54
N GLN A 221 10.53 -10.97 -14.60
CA GLN A 221 10.86 -11.48 -15.93
C GLN A 221 12.11 -10.82 -16.50
N GLU A 222 12.30 -9.51 -16.28
CA GLU A 222 13.54 -8.83 -16.66
C GLU A 222 14.76 -9.37 -15.90
N LEU A 223 14.61 -9.61 -14.59
CA LEU A 223 15.68 -10.22 -13.78
C LEU A 223 16.04 -11.60 -14.31
N ALA A 224 15.06 -12.43 -14.65
CA ALA A 224 15.30 -13.76 -15.23
C ALA A 224 16.12 -13.67 -16.53
N LYS A 225 15.74 -12.78 -17.47
CA LYS A 225 16.50 -12.54 -18.70
C LYS A 225 17.96 -12.14 -18.43
N LYS A 226 18.18 -11.28 -17.45
CA LYS A 226 19.53 -10.84 -17.06
C LYS A 226 20.36 -11.97 -16.45
N ILE A 227 19.74 -12.82 -15.65
CA ILE A 227 20.39 -14.00 -15.06
C ILE A 227 20.81 -14.97 -16.16
N GLU A 228 19.91 -15.32 -17.09
CA GLU A 228 20.23 -16.23 -18.20
C GLU A 228 21.39 -15.71 -19.07
N ALA A 229 21.40 -14.40 -19.36
CA ALA A 229 22.48 -13.77 -20.10
C ALA A 229 23.83 -13.87 -19.36
N LEU A 230 23.84 -13.55 -18.05
CA LEU A 230 25.04 -13.65 -17.22
C LEU A 230 25.55 -15.08 -17.07
N GLU A 231 24.66 -16.06 -16.96
CA GLU A 231 25.02 -17.48 -16.89
C GLU A 231 25.66 -17.97 -18.19
N SER A 232 25.12 -17.55 -19.34
CA SER A 232 25.68 -17.86 -20.66
C SER A 232 27.09 -17.27 -20.82
N GLU A 233 27.27 -15.98 -20.49
CA GLU A 233 28.57 -15.32 -20.54
C GLU A 233 29.59 -16.00 -19.61
N ASN A 234 29.19 -16.32 -18.38
CA ASN A 234 30.04 -17.01 -17.42
C ASN A 234 30.47 -18.40 -17.92
N LYS A 235 29.58 -19.13 -18.61
CA LYS A 235 29.93 -20.41 -19.24
C LYS A 235 30.99 -20.24 -20.33
N VAL A 236 30.88 -19.20 -21.16
CA VAL A 236 31.87 -18.89 -22.21
C VAL A 236 33.21 -18.52 -21.58
N LEU A 237 33.20 -17.64 -20.57
CA LEU A 237 34.41 -17.23 -19.86
C LEU A 237 35.12 -18.41 -19.19
N LYS A 238 34.38 -19.30 -18.52
CA LYS A 238 34.93 -20.53 -17.93
C LYS A 238 35.59 -21.42 -18.98
N LYS A 239 34.96 -21.59 -20.14
CA LYS A 239 35.54 -22.37 -21.24
C LYS A 239 36.84 -21.75 -21.74
N SER A 240 36.84 -20.44 -22.01
CA SER A 240 38.03 -19.71 -22.46
C SER A 240 39.16 -19.78 -21.43
N ASN A 241 38.85 -19.71 -20.14
CA ASN A 241 39.85 -19.84 -19.08
C ASN A 241 40.50 -21.23 -19.06
N VAL A 242 39.73 -22.30 -19.26
CA VAL A 242 40.28 -23.67 -19.34
C VAL A 242 41.18 -23.83 -20.57
N GLU A 243 40.76 -23.31 -21.72
CA GLU A 243 41.56 -23.33 -22.95
C GLU A 243 42.88 -22.55 -22.80
N MET A 244 42.82 -21.39 -22.13
CA MET A 244 43.99 -20.57 -21.84
C MET A 244 44.95 -21.26 -20.86
N GLN A 245 44.44 -21.88 -19.79
CA GLN A 245 45.25 -22.66 -18.85
C GLN A 245 45.93 -23.84 -19.54
N HIS A 246 45.21 -24.57 -20.41
CA HIS A 246 45.80 -25.66 -21.17
C HIS A 246 46.93 -25.18 -22.10
N THR A 247 46.68 -24.08 -22.80
CA THR A 247 47.68 -23.45 -23.68
C THR A 247 48.91 -22.98 -22.90
N GLN A 248 48.71 -22.40 -21.72
CA GLN A 248 49.80 -21.98 -20.84
C GLN A 248 50.66 -23.17 -20.41
N THR A 249 50.04 -24.29 -20.00
CA THR A 249 50.77 -25.52 -19.65
C THR A 249 51.63 -26.01 -20.83
N ILE A 250 51.08 -26.02 -22.05
CA ILE A 250 51.83 -26.42 -23.25
C ILE A 250 53.05 -25.50 -23.47
N PHE A 251 52.88 -24.19 -23.31
CA PHE A 251 53.98 -23.23 -23.44
C PHE A 251 55.04 -23.43 -22.36
N GLU A 252 54.66 -23.63 -21.10
CA GLU A 252 55.58 -23.88 -19.99
C GLU A 252 56.38 -25.17 -20.21
N GLU A 253 55.75 -26.25 -20.70
CA GLU A 253 56.44 -27.49 -21.07
C GLU A 253 57.43 -27.29 -22.22
N ARG A 254 57.04 -26.54 -23.24
CA ARG A 254 57.92 -26.24 -24.38
C ARG A 254 59.11 -25.39 -23.95
N LEU A 255 58.90 -24.41 -23.06
CA LEU A 255 59.96 -23.57 -22.52
C LEU A 255 60.97 -24.42 -21.73
N LYS A 256 60.51 -25.29 -20.83
CA LYS A 256 61.38 -26.23 -20.08
C LYS A 256 62.22 -27.11 -21.00
N ARG A 257 61.63 -27.60 -22.11
CA ARG A 257 62.38 -28.40 -23.11
C ARG A 257 63.47 -27.60 -23.82
N LEU A 258 63.22 -26.33 -24.13
CA LEU A 258 64.22 -25.46 -24.77
C LEU A 258 65.35 -25.11 -23.80
N GLU A 259 65.02 -24.79 -22.55
CA GLU A 259 65.99 -24.49 -21.50
C GLU A 259 66.91 -25.69 -21.22
N SER A 260 66.36 -26.91 -21.12
CA SER A 260 67.17 -28.11 -20.90
C SER A 260 68.10 -28.43 -22.08
N TYR A 261 67.64 -28.20 -23.32
CA TYR A 261 68.48 -28.33 -24.51
C TYR A 261 69.64 -27.33 -24.47
N SER A 262 69.38 -26.06 -24.17
CA SER A 262 70.41 -25.03 -24.09
C SER A 262 71.48 -25.31 -23.02
N ALA A 263 71.07 -25.85 -21.86
CA ALA A 263 71.98 -26.22 -20.78
C ALA A 263 72.90 -27.40 -21.14
N SER A 264 72.47 -28.28 -22.05
CA SER A 264 73.27 -29.41 -22.52
C SER A 264 74.37 -29.02 -23.53
N PHE A 265 74.23 -27.88 -24.22
CA PHE A 265 75.22 -27.37 -25.18
C PHE A 265 76.28 -26.45 -24.54
N GLN A 266 76.09 -26.02 -23.29
CA GLN A 266 77.04 -25.19 -22.54
C GLN A 266 78.00 -26.00 -21.65
N LYS A 267 77.92 -27.34 -21.66
CA LYS A 267 78.87 -28.27 -21.02
C LYS A 267 79.78 -28.89 -22.07
#